data_AF-A0A9W8MEQ6-F1
#
_entry.id   AF-A0A9W8MEQ6-F1
#
_cell.length_a   1.000
_cell.length_b   1.000
_cell.length_c   1.000
_cell.angle_alpha   90.00
_cell.angle_beta   90.00
_cell.angle_gamma   90.00
#
_symmetry.space_group_name_H-M   'P 1'
#
loop_
_entity.id
_entity.type
_entity.pdbx_description
1 polymer ?
#
loop_
_entity_poly.entity_id
_entity_poly.type
_entity_poly.pdbx_seq_one_letter_code
_entity_poly.pdbx_strand_id
1 'polypeptide(L)'
;MNWLTEIVPPPDTRVPLTFQSFTQLLLPSLLCYYATAVLVLIPGTFYARLAFLPVTVWTAFRTSTRLDLVVHLNDERLIYLNHGLALSMFTLAMRSVIWTFKLKPLYKTPHPDKERPPKESPYTVSQVALDAFDLASNLRGIGWNWSKGLVIPKETRPTHSRTSFVLATLLRSFIFVLIFDSLHFCVQSFGPSTIGSSGGHTIFDENLPPLQRYTRSTVISTCAGLAICFGIQIGYNFLTLGGYPAVSEPPFAMASDLRHAVVRYLACGFLGPEMAPSLPRLVRFVRE
;
A
#
# COMPACT_ATOMS: atom_id res chain seq x y z
N MET A 1 14.51 -30.51 7.27
CA MET A 1 14.19 -29.23 7.92
C MET A 1 12.69 -29.23 8.28
N ASN A 2 12.29 -30.00 9.30
CA ASN A 2 10.86 -30.25 9.57
C ASN A 2 10.21 -29.14 10.40
N TRP A 3 11.00 -28.33 11.12
CA TRP A 3 10.49 -27.21 11.92
C TRP A 3 9.93 -26.06 11.06
N LEU A 4 10.44 -25.87 9.84
CA LEU A 4 9.95 -24.82 8.93
C LEU A 4 8.53 -25.11 8.45
N THR A 5 8.22 -26.37 8.18
CA THR A 5 6.86 -26.81 7.79
C THR A 5 5.86 -26.72 8.95
N GLU A 6 6.34 -26.75 10.20
CA GLU A 6 5.49 -26.49 11.37
C GLU A 6 5.14 -25.01 11.51
N ILE A 7 6.06 -24.11 11.12
CA ILE A 7 5.88 -22.66 11.20
C ILE A 7 5.11 -22.11 10.00
N VAL A 8 5.49 -22.52 8.79
CA VAL A 8 4.83 -22.16 7.53
C VAL A 8 4.04 -23.37 7.05
N PRO A 9 2.73 -23.44 7.33
CA PRO A 9 1.92 -24.57 6.91
C PRO A 9 1.93 -24.70 5.37
N PRO A 10 1.97 -25.93 4.86
CA PRO A 10 1.89 -26.16 3.43
C PRO A 10 0.52 -25.70 2.88
N PRO A 11 0.44 -25.29 1.60
CA PRO A 11 -0.74 -24.62 1.04
C PRO A 11 -2.05 -25.39 1.21
N ASP A 12 -1.99 -26.72 1.14
CA ASP A 12 -3.11 -27.66 1.30
C ASP A 12 -3.71 -27.68 2.71
N THR A 13 -2.97 -27.21 3.72
CA THR A 13 -3.44 -27.16 5.12
C THR A 13 -3.95 -25.79 5.55
N ARG A 14 -3.98 -24.81 4.64
CA ARG A 14 -4.50 -23.47 4.93
C ARG A 14 -6.01 -23.50 5.08
N VAL A 15 -6.51 -22.69 6.01
CA VAL A 15 -7.95 -22.61 6.31
C VAL A 15 -8.60 -21.51 5.48
N PRO A 16 -9.80 -21.75 4.93
CA PRO A 16 -10.47 -20.75 4.15
C PRO A 16 -10.99 -19.60 5.01
N LEU A 17 -11.28 -18.45 4.39
CA LEU A 17 -11.98 -17.36 5.06
C LEU A 17 -13.43 -17.74 5.38
N THR A 18 -13.72 -17.88 6.67
CA THR A 18 -15.04 -18.12 7.29
C THR A 18 -15.19 -17.12 8.43
N PHE A 19 -16.38 -16.99 9.01
CA PHE A 19 -16.56 -16.15 10.20
C PHE A 19 -15.66 -16.59 11.37
N GLN A 20 -15.47 -17.90 11.53
CA GLN A 20 -14.59 -18.46 12.56
C GLN A 20 -13.12 -18.12 12.28
N SER A 21 -12.61 -18.36 11.08
CA SER A 21 -11.21 -18.05 10.77
C SER A 21 -10.96 -16.53 10.71
N PHE A 22 -11.96 -15.73 10.34
CA PHE A 22 -11.92 -14.28 10.46
C PHE A 22 -11.70 -13.84 11.91
N THR A 23 -12.51 -14.33 12.85
CA THR A 23 -12.42 -13.96 14.27
C THR A 23 -11.16 -14.51 14.95
N GLN A 24 -10.65 -15.67 14.52
CA GLN A 24 -9.51 -16.33 15.15
C GLN A 24 -8.14 -15.94 14.54
N LEU A 25 -8.09 -15.54 13.27
CA LEU A 25 -6.85 -15.23 12.57
C LEU A 25 -6.78 -13.75 12.18
N LEU A 26 -7.72 -13.29 11.34
CA LEU A 26 -7.64 -11.95 10.76
C LEU A 26 -7.90 -10.84 11.80
N LEU A 27 -8.99 -10.95 12.56
CA LEU A 27 -9.40 -9.93 13.52
C LEU A 27 -8.32 -9.63 14.59
N PRO A 28 -7.66 -10.62 15.21
CA PRO A 28 -6.56 -10.35 16.15
C PRO A 28 -5.43 -9.52 15.55
N SER A 29 -5.03 -9.79 14.30
CA SER A 29 -3.97 -9.01 13.64
C SER A 29 -4.38 -7.55 13.41
N LEU A 30 -5.65 -7.31 13.03
CA LEU A 30 -6.19 -5.96 12.86
C LEU A 30 -6.32 -5.22 14.19
N LEU A 31 -6.79 -5.89 15.25
CA LEU A 31 -6.89 -5.32 16.58
C LEU A 31 -5.52 -4.98 17.16
N CYS A 32 -4.52 -5.85 16.99
CA CYS A 32 -3.16 -5.58 17.46
C CYS A 32 -2.52 -4.39 16.72
N TYR A 33 -2.73 -4.31 15.41
CA TYR A 33 -2.29 -3.15 14.64
C TYR A 33 -2.94 -1.85 15.11
N TYR A 34 -4.27 -1.87 15.28
CA TYR A 34 -5.03 -0.71 15.76
C TYR A 34 -4.63 -0.30 17.18
N ALA A 35 -4.41 -1.26 18.08
CA ALA A 35 -3.92 -0.99 19.43
C ALA A 35 -2.52 -0.34 19.39
N THR A 36 -1.62 -0.82 18.51
CA THR A 36 -0.30 -0.19 18.31
C THR A 36 -0.44 1.23 17.78
N ALA A 37 -1.40 1.48 16.87
CA ALA A 37 -1.73 2.81 16.38
C ALA A 37 -2.21 3.74 17.51
N VAL A 38 -3.09 3.26 18.41
CA VAL A 38 -3.52 4.03 19.59
C VAL A 38 -2.33 4.34 20.51
N LEU A 39 -1.51 3.34 20.81
CA LEU A 39 -0.38 3.51 21.73
C LEU A 39 0.63 4.53 21.23
N VAL A 40 0.93 4.60 19.92
CA VAL A 40 1.90 5.57 19.37
C VAL A 40 1.40 7.02 19.41
N LEU A 41 0.11 7.25 19.61
CA LEU A 41 -0.45 8.60 19.81
C LEU A 41 -0.27 9.10 21.26
N ILE A 42 -0.21 8.18 22.23
CA ILE A 42 -0.18 8.50 23.65
C ILE A 42 1.29 8.61 24.11
N PRO A 43 1.70 9.69 24.78
CA PRO A 43 3.06 9.81 25.30
C PRO A 43 3.35 8.78 26.40
N GLY A 44 4.60 8.32 26.52
CA GLY A 44 5.03 7.41 27.59
C GLY A 44 4.72 5.92 27.38
N THR A 45 4.17 5.52 26.23
CA THR A 45 3.78 4.12 25.94
C THR A 45 4.87 3.28 25.29
N PHE A 46 6.14 3.70 25.32
CA PHE A 46 7.23 2.99 24.62
C PHE A 46 7.36 1.53 25.05
N TYR A 47 7.45 1.25 26.35
CA TYR A 47 7.57 -0.13 26.86
C TYR A 47 6.32 -0.97 26.57
N ALA A 48 5.13 -0.38 26.60
CA ALA A 48 3.89 -1.06 26.23
C ALA A 48 3.91 -1.49 24.76
N ARG A 49 4.32 -0.60 23.84
CA ARG A 49 4.49 -0.93 22.42
C ARG A 49 5.53 -2.01 22.21
N LEU A 50 6.67 -1.92 22.91
CA LEU A 50 7.76 -2.90 22.80
C LEU A 50 7.31 -4.29 23.26
N ALA A 51 6.59 -4.37 24.39
CA ALA A 51 6.04 -5.63 24.88
C ALA A 51 4.96 -6.21 23.94
N PHE A 52 4.21 -5.34 23.26
CA PHE A 52 3.11 -5.73 22.38
C PHE A 52 3.54 -6.10 20.95
N LEU A 53 4.74 -5.66 20.53
CA LEU A 53 5.26 -5.86 19.18
C LEU A 53 5.36 -7.35 18.78
N PRO A 54 5.91 -8.27 19.60
CA PRO A 54 6.00 -9.69 19.22
C PRO A 54 4.63 -10.31 18.93
N VAL A 55 3.60 -9.95 19.71
CA VAL A 55 2.22 -10.42 19.51
C VAL A 55 1.65 -9.90 18.19
N THR A 56 1.89 -8.63 17.89
CA THR A 56 1.42 -8.00 16.65
C THR A 56 2.06 -8.63 15.41
N VAL A 57 3.38 -8.84 15.43
CA VAL A 57 4.10 -9.49 14.32
C VAL A 57 3.68 -10.95 14.18
N TRP A 58 3.54 -11.67 15.29
CA TRP A 58 3.12 -13.07 15.28
C TRP A 58 1.71 -13.27 14.73
N THR A 59 0.74 -12.44 15.15
CA THR A 59 -0.63 -12.52 14.64
C THR A 59 -0.69 -12.18 13.15
N ALA A 60 0.03 -11.15 12.69
CA ALA A 60 0.12 -10.82 11.27
C ALA A 60 0.73 -11.97 10.45
N PHE A 61 1.81 -12.59 10.95
CA PHE A 61 2.44 -13.76 10.33
C PHE A 61 1.50 -14.97 10.27
N ARG A 62 0.78 -15.27 11.37
CA ARG A 62 -0.19 -16.36 11.39
C ARG A 62 -1.34 -16.12 10.40
N THR A 63 -1.83 -14.89 10.30
CA THR A 63 -2.86 -14.53 9.32
C THR A 63 -2.37 -14.76 7.90
N SER A 64 -1.17 -14.29 7.55
CA SER A 64 -0.66 -14.40 6.17
C SER A 64 -0.34 -15.83 5.73
N THR A 65 0.02 -16.70 6.68
CA THR A 65 0.46 -18.06 6.37
C THR A 65 -0.63 -19.11 6.48
N ARG A 66 -1.62 -18.90 7.37
CA ARG A 66 -2.69 -19.88 7.62
C ARG A 66 -3.99 -19.62 6.88
N LEU A 67 -4.28 -18.37 6.53
CA LEU A 67 -5.54 -18.00 5.90
C LEU A 67 -5.42 -18.09 4.37
N ASP A 68 -6.41 -18.72 3.75
CA ASP A 68 -6.57 -18.75 2.31
C ASP A 68 -7.90 -18.08 1.91
N LEU A 69 -7.82 -17.02 1.12
CA LEU A 69 -8.98 -16.26 0.66
C LEU A 69 -9.69 -16.91 -0.53
N VAL A 70 -9.05 -17.86 -1.20
CA VAL A 70 -9.44 -18.34 -2.53
C VAL A 70 -10.00 -19.76 -2.51
N VAL A 71 -9.70 -20.55 -1.47
CA VAL A 71 -10.14 -21.96 -1.34
C VAL A 71 -11.62 -22.18 -1.67
N HIS A 72 -12.54 -21.32 -1.20
CA HIS A 72 -13.97 -21.49 -1.50
C HIS A 72 -14.39 -21.08 -2.91
N LEU A 73 -13.59 -20.24 -3.58
CA LEU A 73 -13.89 -19.74 -4.92
C LEU A 73 -13.50 -20.77 -5.99
N ASN A 74 -12.63 -21.73 -5.66
CA ASN A 74 -12.15 -22.78 -6.56
C ASN A 74 -11.64 -22.23 -7.91
N ASP A 75 -11.07 -21.03 -7.90
CA ASP A 75 -10.49 -20.37 -9.07
C ASP A 75 -9.05 -19.97 -8.79
N GLU A 76 -8.11 -20.72 -9.37
CA GLU A 76 -6.68 -20.49 -9.23
C GLU A 76 -6.25 -19.09 -9.70
N ARG A 77 -7.01 -18.46 -10.61
CA ARG A 77 -6.72 -17.11 -11.11
C ARG A 77 -6.77 -16.06 -10.00
N LEU A 78 -7.48 -16.36 -8.91
CA LEU A 78 -7.65 -15.45 -7.78
C LEU A 78 -6.54 -15.60 -6.71
N ILE A 79 -5.54 -16.46 -6.92
CA ILE A 79 -4.44 -16.68 -5.97
C ILE A 79 -3.66 -15.40 -5.60
N TYR A 80 -3.70 -14.38 -6.44
CA TYR A 80 -3.12 -13.06 -6.13
C TYR A 80 -3.78 -12.40 -4.90
N LEU A 81 -5.00 -12.77 -4.52
CA LEU A 81 -5.63 -12.29 -3.29
C LEU A 81 -4.86 -12.74 -2.05
N ASN A 82 -4.34 -13.97 -2.04
CA ASN A 82 -3.47 -14.45 -0.96
C ASN A 82 -2.13 -13.70 -0.93
N HIS A 83 -1.59 -13.34 -2.09
CA HIS A 83 -0.41 -12.48 -2.18
C HIS A 83 -0.69 -11.08 -1.64
N GLY A 84 -1.86 -10.52 -1.97
CA GLY A 84 -2.33 -9.25 -1.43
C GLY A 84 -2.51 -9.29 0.09
N LEU A 85 -3.05 -10.38 0.64
CA LEU A 85 -3.16 -10.60 2.08
C LEU A 85 -1.77 -10.63 2.73
N ALA A 86 -0.84 -11.41 2.17
CA ALA A 86 0.53 -11.51 2.68
C ALA A 86 1.25 -10.16 2.67
N LEU A 87 1.16 -9.41 1.56
CA LEU A 87 1.70 -8.05 1.45
C LEU A 87 1.06 -7.11 2.48
N SER A 88 -0.25 -7.23 2.71
CA SER A 88 -0.98 -6.40 3.68
C SER A 88 -0.53 -6.69 5.11
N MET A 89 -0.41 -7.96 5.49
CA MET A 89 0.07 -8.36 6.81
C MET A 89 1.54 -7.99 7.03
N PHE A 90 2.38 -8.11 6.00
CA PHE A 90 3.76 -7.65 6.04
C PHE A 90 3.84 -6.13 6.26
N THR A 91 3.06 -5.36 5.50
CA THR A 91 2.98 -3.89 5.64
C THR A 91 2.55 -3.48 7.04
N LEU A 92 1.51 -4.14 7.57
CA LEU A 92 1.02 -3.96 8.93
C LEU A 92 2.12 -4.20 9.96
N ALA A 93 2.82 -5.34 9.87
CA ALA A 93 3.90 -5.69 10.79
C ALA A 93 5.04 -4.66 10.73
N MET A 94 5.48 -4.28 9.52
CA MET A 94 6.52 -3.26 9.33
C MET A 94 6.13 -1.90 9.91
N ARG A 95 4.87 -1.48 9.74
CA ARG A 95 4.38 -0.24 10.35
C ARG A 95 4.35 -0.32 11.88
N SER A 96 3.92 -1.44 12.45
CA SER A 96 3.96 -1.66 13.90
C SER A 96 5.37 -1.60 14.46
N VAL A 97 6.37 -2.14 13.74
CA VAL A 97 7.79 -1.99 14.09
C VAL A 97 8.19 -0.52 14.10
N ILE A 98 7.94 0.20 12.99
CA ILE A 98 8.26 1.64 12.88
C ILE A 98 7.63 2.41 14.03
N TRP A 99 6.35 2.20 14.30
CA TRP A 99 5.63 2.88 15.37
C TRP A 99 6.12 2.52 16.76
N THR A 100 6.55 1.29 17.00
CA THR A 100 7.11 0.88 18.30
C THR A 100 8.36 1.68 18.64
N PHE A 101 9.24 1.89 17.66
CA PHE A 101 10.50 2.61 17.84
C PHE A 101 10.38 4.14 17.70
N LYS A 102 9.18 4.69 17.50
CA LYS A 102 8.97 6.15 17.58
C LYS A 102 9.00 6.61 19.03
N LEU A 103 10.05 7.34 19.40
CA LEU A 103 10.23 7.89 20.75
C LEU A 103 9.24 9.03 21.06
N LYS A 104 8.92 9.86 20.06
CA LYS A 104 7.95 10.95 20.18
C LYS A 104 6.56 10.48 19.69
N PRO A 105 5.47 10.92 20.34
CA PRO A 105 4.12 10.58 19.90
C PRO A 105 3.83 11.13 18.50
N LEU A 106 3.02 10.40 17.76
CA LEU A 106 2.48 10.86 16.49
C LEU A 106 1.22 11.70 16.74
N TYR A 107 1.05 12.76 15.97
CA TYR A 107 -0.13 13.62 16.08
C TYR A 107 -0.44 14.28 14.74
N LYS A 108 -1.71 14.63 14.55
CA LYS A 108 -2.17 15.34 13.37
C LYS A 108 -1.67 16.79 13.34
N THR A 109 -1.16 17.20 12.20
CA THR A 109 -0.74 18.57 11.88
C THR A 109 -1.76 19.20 10.93
N PRO A 110 -2.39 20.34 11.27
CA PRO A 110 -3.37 21.00 10.40
C PRO A 110 -2.79 21.45 9.06
N HIS A 111 -1.48 21.74 9.04
CA HIS A 111 -0.74 22.11 7.84
C HIS A 111 0.65 21.46 7.90
N PRO A 112 1.19 20.94 6.78
CA PRO A 112 2.52 20.30 6.75
C PRO A 112 3.65 21.20 7.27
N ASP A 113 3.49 22.52 7.12
CA ASP A 113 4.51 23.52 7.49
C ASP A 113 4.25 24.23 8.83
N LYS A 114 3.13 23.94 9.51
CA LYS A 114 2.82 24.57 10.81
C LYS A 114 2.88 23.53 11.91
N GLU A 115 3.90 23.62 12.76
CA GLU A 115 3.92 22.88 14.01
C GLU A 115 2.77 23.34 14.89
N ARG A 116 1.96 22.39 15.37
CA ARG A 116 0.95 22.68 16.37
C ARG A 116 1.66 22.94 17.70
N PRO A 117 1.34 24.01 18.43
CA PRO A 117 1.74 24.09 19.83
C PRO A 117 1.18 22.88 20.60
N PRO A 118 1.85 22.41 21.66
CA PRO A 118 1.35 21.34 22.51
C PRO A 118 -0.11 21.66 22.90
N LYS A 119 -1.02 20.74 22.58
CA LYS A 119 -2.44 20.93 22.92
C LYS A 119 -2.54 20.86 24.45
N GLU A 120 -2.91 21.96 25.09
CA GLU A 120 -3.05 22.03 26.56
C GLU A 120 -4.24 21.18 27.05
N SER A 121 -5.23 20.90 26.19
CA SER A 121 -6.37 20.07 26.54
C SER A 121 -6.10 18.57 26.36
N PRO A 122 -6.52 17.73 27.33
CA PRO A 122 -6.38 16.29 27.24
C PRO A 122 -7.16 15.75 26.03
N TYR A 123 -6.59 14.74 25.36
CA TYR A 123 -7.27 14.08 24.25
C TYR A 123 -8.49 13.30 24.75
N THR A 124 -9.65 13.51 24.10
CA THR A 124 -10.83 12.67 24.31
C THR A 124 -10.60 11.28 23.72
N VAL A 125 -11.09 10.22 24.37
CA VAL A 125 -10.97 8.83 23.90
C VAL A 125 -11.46 8.67 22.46
N SER A 126 -12.59 9.28 22.12
CA SER A 126 -13.13 9.29 20.75
C SER A 126 -12.17 9.93 19.74
N GLN A 127 -11.49 11.02 20.11
CA GLN A 127 -10.49 11.66 19.24
C GLN A 127 -9.28 10.74 19.02
N VAL A 128 -8.77 10.09 20.07
CA VAL A 128 -7.66 9.13 19.94
C VAL A 128 -8.06 7.96 19.05
N ALA A 129 -9.28 7.44 19.20
CA ALA A 129 -9.78 6.33 18.38
C ALA A 129 -9.88 6.72 16.89
N LEU A 130 -10.41 7.91 16.59
CA LEU A 130 -10.51 8.42 15.22
C LEU A 130 -9.14 8.72 14.62
N ASP A 131 -8.24 9.34 15.39
CA ASP A 131 -6.88 9.62 14.95
C ASP A 131 -6.08 8.32 14.73
N ALA A 132 -6.29 7.29 15.56
CA ALA A 132 -5.68 5.98 15.37
C ALA A 132 -6.21 5.28 14.11
N PHE A 133 -7.51 5.40 13.84
CA PHE A 133 -8.13 4.85 12.62
C PHE A 133 -7.59 5.54 11.36
N ASP A 134 -7.48 6.88 11.40
CA ASP A 134 -6.84 7.65 10.34
C ASP A 134 -5.38 7.22 10.16
N LEU A 135 -4.60 7.12 11.23
CA LEU A 135 -3.19 6.70 11.18
C LEU A 135 -3.03 5.30 10.56
N ALA A 136 -3.89 4.37 10.97
CA ALA A 136 -3.93 2.98 10.49
C ALA A 136 -4.23 2.90 8.99
N SER A 137 -5.13 3.75 8.51
CA SER A 137 -5.60 3.80 7.12
C SER A 137 -4.73 4.70 6.22
N ASN A 138 -3.95 5.60 6.82
CA ASN A 138 -3.10 6.58 6.13
C ASN A 138 -1.67 6.06 6.01
N LEU A 139 -1.41 5.30 4.94
CA LEU A 139 -0.09 4.72 4.65
C LEU A 139 0.98 5.77 4.37
N ARG A 140 0.60 6.94 3.83
CA ARG A 140 1.53 8.01 3.42
C ARG A 140 1.82 9.03 4.53
N GLY A 141 0.98 9.06 5.57
CA GLY A 141 1.09 10.01 6.67
C GLY A 141 0.71 11.45 6.31
N ILE A 142 -0.14 11.66 5.31
CA ILE A 142 -0.60 13.01 4.96
C ILE A 142 -1.31 13.61 6.19
N GLY A 143 -0.91 14.83 6.59
CA GLY A 143 -1.48 15.49 7.77
C GLY A 143 -0.91 14.99 9.11
N TRP A 144 0.18 14.22 9.10
CA TRP A 144 0.85 13.74 10.31
C TRP A 144 2.24 14.36 10.49
N ASN A 145 2.63 14.56 11.74
CA ASN A 145 3.90 15.16 12.13
C ASN A 145 5.16 14.41 11.65
N TRP A 146 5.06 13.13 11.26
CA TRP A 146 6.17 12.34 10.73
C TRP A 146 6.40 12.52 9.22
N SER A 147 5.43 13.10 8.50
CA SER A 147 5.51 13.37 7.06
C SER A 147 5.82 14.84 6.76
N LYS A 148 6.59 15.50 7.63
CA LYS A 148 7.08 16.87 7.39
C LYS A 148 7.91 16.93 6.11
N GLY A 149 7.68 17.95 5.29
CA GLY A 149 8.36 18.13 4.01
C GLY A 149 7.87 17.19 2.89
N LEU A 150 6.80 16.41 3.12
CA LEU A 150 6.19 15.62 2.07
C LEU A 150 5.60 16.54 1.00
N VAL A 151 6.14 16.47 -0.22
CA VAL A 151 5.58 17.20 -1.36
C VAL A 151 4.25 16.56 -1.75
N ILE A 152 3.16 17.28 -1.48
CA ILE A 152 1.82 16.90 -1.91
C ILE A 152 1.59 17.47 -3.32
N PRO A 153 1.41 16.62 -4.34
CA PRO A 153 1.11 17.10 -5.68
C PRO A 153 -0.18 17.93 -5.69
N LYS A 154 -0.18 19.04 -6.43
CA LYS A 154 -1.38 19.86 -6.59
C LYS A 154 -2.48 19.02 -7.27
N GLU A 155 -3.70 19.11 -6.75
CA GLU A 155 -4.86 18.47 -7.39
C GLU A 155 -5.08 19.05 -8.79
N THR A 156 -5.18 18.17 -9.78
CA THR A 156 -5.36 18.54 -11.19
C THR A 156 -6.82 18.48 -11.64
N ARG A 157 -7.69 17.83 -10.86
CA ARG A 157 -9.12 17.71 -11.15
C ARG A 157 -9.86 19.01 -10.82
N PRO A 158 -11.00 19.26 -11.50
CA PRO A 158 -11.86 20.39 -11.17
C PRO A 158 -12.42 20.24 -9.74
N THR A 159 -11.99 21.10 -8.82
CA THR A 159 -12.48 21.12 -7.42
C THR A 159 -13.57 22.16 -7.17
N HIS A 160 -13.91 22.97 -8.19
CA HIS A 160 -14.91 24.03 -8.09
C HIS A 160 -16.36 23.51 -7.99
N SER A 161 -16.62 22.33 -8.57
CA SER A 161 -17.95 21.71 -8.55
C SER A 161 -17.84 20.24 -8.19
N ARG A 162 -18.77 19.79 -7.34
CA ARG A 162 -18.86 18.41 -6.87
C ARG A 162 -19.08 17.43 -8.02
N THR A 163 -20.01 17.76 -8.90
CA THR A 163 -20.35 16.93 -10.06
C THR A 163 -19.19 16.85 -11.04
N SER A 164 -18.52 17.97 -11.31
CA SER A 164 -17.33 18.01 -12.15
C SER A 164 -16.20 17.17 -11.57
N PHE A 165 -15.97 17.23 -10.25
CA PHE A 165 -14.96 16.42 -9.58
C PHE A 165 -15.25 14.92 -9.68
N VAL A 166 -16.49 14.51 -9.40
CA VAL A 166 -16.93 13.11 -9.47
C VAL A 166 -16.82 12.58 -10.89
N LEU A 167 -17.33 13.32 -11.88
CA LEU A 167 -17.27 12.92 -13.28
C LEU A 167 -15.83 12.82 -13.78
N ALA A 168 -14.97 13.79 -13.44
CA ALA A 168 -13.55 13.74 -13.78
C ALA A 168 -12.84 12.54 -13.11
N THR A 169 -13.23 12.19 -11.88
CA THR A 169 -12.68 11.02 -11.18
C THR A 169 -13.16 9.72 -11.81
N LEU A 170 -14.44 9.60 -12.17
CA LEU A 170 -14.99 8.43 -12.86
C LEU A 170 -14.32 8.21 -14.23
N LEU A 171 -14.23 9.25 -15.06
CA LEU A 171 -13.57 9.18 -16.36
C LEU A 171 -12.10 8.77 -16.21
N ARG A 172 -11.40 9.33 -15.23
CA ARG A 172 -10.01 8.98 -14.95
C ARG A 172 -9.85 7.55 -14.44
N SER A 173 -10.75 7.07 -13.59
CA SER A 173 -10.79 5.66 -13.17
C SER A 173 -10.97 4.74 -14.36
N PHE A 174 -11.91 5.05 -15.25
CA PHE A 174 -12.17 4.27 -16.44
C PHE A 174 -10.93 4.17 -17.33
N ILE A 175 -10.25 5.30 -17.60
CA ILE A 175 -8.99 5.31 -18.37
C ILE A 175 -7.92 4.47 -17.68
N PHE A 176 -7.75 4.61 -16.37
CA PHE A 176 -6.75 3.83 -15.64
C PHE A 176 -7.04 2.34 -15.62
N VAL A 177 -8.32 1.93 -15.53
CA VAL A 177 -8.73 0.53 -15.66
C VAL A 177 -8.38 -0.02 -17.04
N LEU A 178 -8.65 0.71 -18.12
CA LEU A 178 -8.28 0.28 -19.47
C LEU A 178 -6.77 0.12 -19.64
N ILE A 179 -5.98 1.08 -19.14
CA ILE A 179 -4.51 1.00 -19.20
C ILE A 179 -4.00 -0.16 -18.36
N PHE A 180 -4.52 -0.33 -17.15
CA PHE A 180 -4.18 -1.43 -16.26
C PHE A 180 -4.45 -2.79 -16.93
N ASP A 181 -5.65 -2.98 -17.47
CA ASP A 181 -6.06 -4.20 -18.16
C ASP A 181 -5.17 -4.48 -19.37
N SER A 182 -4.88 -3.46 -20.19
CA SER A 182 -3.99 -3.58 -21.35
C SER A 182 -2.55 -3.98 -20.95
N LEU A 183 -2.01 -3.36 -19.89
CA LEU A 183 -0.67 -3.70 -19.39
C LEU A 183 -0.63 -5.12 -18.80
N HIS A 184 -1.66 -5.51 -18.07
CA HIS A 184 -1.79 -6.83 -17.48
C HIS A 184 -1.91 -7.91 -18.57
N PHE A 185 -2.76 -7.68 -19.57
CA PHE A 185 -2.89 -8.52 -20.74
C PHE A 185 -1.56 -8.63 -21.52
N CYS A 186 -0.83 -7.52 -21.68
CA CYS A 186 0.49 -7.52 -22.29
C CYS A 186 1.45 -8.47 -21.55
N VAL A 187 1.52 -8.39 -20.22
CA VAL A 187 2.33 -9.30 -19.38
C VAL A 187 1.93 -10.77 -19.58
N GLN A 188 0.62 -11.06 -19.58
CA GLN A 188 0.12 -12.42 -19.76
C GLN A 188 0.40 -12.97 -21.17
N SER A 189 0.41 -12.12 -22.19
CA SER A 189 0.65 -12.55 -23.57
C SER A 189 2.06 -13.10 -23.81
N PHE A 190 3.04 -12.72 -22.98
CA PHE A 190 4.40 -13.28 -23.04
C PHE A 190 4.51 -14.74 -22.63
N GLY A 191 3.49 -15.32 -21.99
CA GLY A 191 3.55 -16.72 -21.56
C GLY A 191 2.29 -17.14 -20.83
N PRO A 192 1.20 -17.49 -21.55
CA PRO A 192 -0.06 -17.88 -20.95
C PRO A 192 0.08 -19.07 -20.00
N SER A 193 0.97 -20.02 -20.34
CA SER A 193 1.23 -21.22 -19.54
C SER A 193 2.29 -21.04 -18.45
N THR A 194 3.13 -20.01 -18.52
CA THR A 194 4.21 -19.77 -17.55
C THR A 194 3.83 -18.63 -16.61
N ILE A 195 3.81 -17.40 -17.13
CA ILE A 195 3.52 -16.17 -16.39
C ILE A 195 2.04 -16.11 -15.98
N GLY A 196 1.15 -16.69 -16.77
CA GLY A 196 -0.28 -16.76 -16.49
C GLY A 196 -0.69 -17.85 -15.49
N SER A 197 0.24 -18.72 -15.06
CA SER A 197 -0.07 -19.82 -14.15
C SER A 197 -0.01 -19.41 -12.68
N SER A 198 -0.81 -20.10 -11.85
CA SER A 198 -0.89 -19.89 -10.40
C SER A 198 0.37 -20.32 -9.64
N GLY A 199 1.13 -21.27 -10.18
CA GLY A 199 2.37 -21.79 -9.58
C GLY A 199 3.54 -20.81 -9.63
N GLY A 200 3.45 -19.78 -10.49
CA GLY A 200 4.54 -18.84 -10.74
C GLY A 200 5.68 -19.49 -11.53
N HIS A 201 6.23 -18.75 -12.49
CA HIS A 201 7.40 -19.19 -13.26
C HIS A 201 8.40 -18.05 -13.37
N THR A 202 9.64 -18.41 -13.71
CA THR A 202 10.65 -17.42 -14.05
C THR A 202 10.21 -16.59 -15.26
N ILE A 203 10.47 -15.28 -15.22
CA ILE A 203 10.29 -14.38 -16.38
C ILE A 203 11.44 -14.51 -17.39
N PHE A 204 12.51 -15.23 -17.03
CA PHE A 204 13.65 -15.53 -17.90
C PHE A 204 13.40 -16.82 -18.67
N ASP A 205 13.36 -16.73 -19.99
CA ASP A 205 13.24 -17.90 -20.86
C ASP A 205 14.63 -18.38 -21.30
N GLU A 206 15.00 -19.56 -20.82
CA GLU A 206 16.30 -20.18 -21.08
C GLU A 206 16.50 -20.59 -22.54
N ASN A 207 15.41 -20.72 -23.31
CA ASN A 207 15.48 -21.07 -24.74
C ASN A 207 15.84 -19.88 -25.62
N LEU A 208 15.77 -18.65 -25.10
CA LEU A 208 16.10 -17.44 -25.85
C LEU A 208 17.59 -17.06 -25.70
N PRO A 209 18.22 -16.52 -26.77
CA PRO A 209 19.53 -15.90 -26.68
C PRO A 209 19.57 -14.79 -25.60
N PRO A 210 20.72 -14.51 -24.98
CA PRO A 210 20.81 -13.60 -23.83
C PRO A 210 20.14 -12.24 -24.05
N LEU A 211 20.39 -11.58 -25.19
CA LEU A 211 19.83 -10.27 -25.49
C LEU A 211 18.29 -10.28 -25.51
N GLN A 212 17.69 -11.27 -26.19
CA GLN A 212 16.23 -11.40 -26.27
C GLN A 212 15.62 -11.74 -24.91
N ARG A 213 16.27 -12.64 -24.15
CA ARG A 213 15.85 -13.04 -22.80
C ARG A 213 15.76 -11.84 -21.86
N TYR A 214 16.81 -11.03 -21.80
CA TYR A 214 16.84 -9.84 -20.93
C TYR A 214 15.89 -8.74 -21.42
N THR A 215 15.73 -8.58 -22.73
CA THR A 215 14.76 -7.63 -23.29
C THR A 215 13.34 -8.00 -22.89
N ARG A 216 12.95 -9.27 -23.06
CA ARG A 216 11.64 -9.79 -22.64
C ARG A 216 11.41 -9.59 -21.14
N SER A 217 12.37 -9.99 -20.30
CA SER A 217 12.29 -9.80 -18.84
C SER A 217 12.12 -8.33 -18.46
N THR A 218 12.82 -7.43 -19.13
CA THR A 218 12.75 -5.99 -18.88
C THR A 218 11.38 -5.42 -19.26
N VAL A 219 10.83 -5.83 -20.40
CA VAL A 219 9.49 -5.42 -20.83
C VAL A 219 8.43 -5.94 -19.85
N ILE A 220 8.47 -7.22 -19.49
CA ILE A 220 7.54 -7.82 -18.51
C ILE A 220 7.61 -7.06 -17.18
N SER A 221 8.82 -6.84 -16.65
CA SER A 221 9.01 -6.14 -15.39
C SER A 221 8.51 -4.69 -15.43
N THR A 222 8.75 -3.99 -16.54
CA THR A 222 8.30 -2.61 -16.73
C THR A 222 6.77 -2.54 -16.83
N CYS A 223 6.14 -3.41 -17.64
CA CYS A 223 4.70 -3.48 -17.75
C CYS A 223 4.02 -3.85 -16.42
N ALA A 224 4.57 -4.84 -15.70
CA ALA A 224 4.08 -5.24 -14.39
C ALA A 224 4.20 -4.10 -13.35
N GLY A 225 5.34 -3.42 -13.32
CA GLY A 225 5.55 -2.26 -12.45
C GLY A 225 4.58 -1.11 -12.75
N LEU A 226 4.36 -0.81 -14.03
CA LEU A 226 3.35 0.17 -14.45
C LEU A 226 1.93 -0.27 -14.08
N ALA A 227 1.59 -1.55 -14.29
CA ALA A 227 0.29 -2.10 -13.90
C ALA A 227 0.05 -1.92 -12.40
N ILE A 228 1.02 -2.21 -11.54
CA ILE A 228 0.92 -1.96 -10.09
C ILE A 228 0.64 -0.48 -9.81
N CYS A 229 1.36 0.43 -10.47
CA CYS A 229 1.17 1.87 -10.29
C CYS A 229 -0.26 2.31 -10.67
N PHE A 230 -0.78 1.83 -11.79
CA PHE A 230 -2.16 2.11 -12.20
C PHE A 230 -3.19 1.44 -11.29
N GLY A 231 -2.95 0.22 -10.82
CA GLY A 231 -3.79 -0.47 -9.84
C GLY A 231 -3.94 0.32 -8.54
N ILE A 232 -2.84 0.86 -8.02
CA ILE A 232 -2.86 1.76 -6.85
C ILE A 232 -3.70 3.01 -7.13
N GLN A 233 -3.53 3.62 -8.31
CA GLN A 233 -4.31 4.82 -8.69
C GLN A 233 -5.81 4.54 -8.82
N ILE A 234 -6.17 3.38 -9.36
CA ILE A 234 -7.56 2.91 -9.44
C ILE A 234 -8.13 2.80 -8.02
N GLY A 235 -7.41 2.14 -7.10
CA GLY A 235 -7.80 2.04 -5.70
C GLY A 235 -8.04 3.40 -5.04
N TYR A 236 -7.12 4.35 -5.23
CA TYR A 236 -7.30 5.72 -4.73
C TYR A 236 -8.54 6.41 -5.28
N ASN A 237 -8.81 6.29 -6.58
CA ASN A 237 -9.98 6.92 -7.17
C ASN A 237 -11.27 6.28 -6.66
N PHE A 238 -11.32 4.95 -6.51
CA PHE A 238 -12.50 4.28 -5.94
C PHE A 238 -12.75 4.67 -4.48
N LEU A 239 -11.70 4.72 -3.66
CA LEU A 239 -11.82 5.20 -2.28
C LEU A 239 -12.26 6.67 -2.24
N THR A 240 -11.74 7.51 -3.14
CA THR A 240 -12.16 8.92 -3.27
C THR A 240 -13.65 9.00 -3.60
N LEU A 241 -14.14 8.19 -4.55
CA LEU A 241 -15.56 8.16 -4.93
C LEU A 241 -16.45 7.66 -3.78
N GLY A 242 -15.97 6.71 -2.97
CA GLY A 242 -16.69 6.21 -1.80
C GLY A 242 -16.70 7.15 -0.59
N GLY A 243 -15.63 7.91 -0.37
CA GLY A 243 -15.52 8.88 0.73
C GLY A 243 -16.22 10.21 0.47
N TYR A 244 -16.37 10.59 -0.80
CA TYR A 244 -16.92 11.89 -1.21
C TYR A 244 -18.40 12.16 -0.82
N PRO A 245 -19.30 11.17 -0.80
CA PRO A 245 -20.67 11.38 -0.34
C PRO A 245 -20.78 11.62 1.18
N ALA A 246 -19.77 11.25 1.97
CA ALA A 246 -19.88 11.15 3.44
C ALA A 246 -19.23 12.32 4.22
N VAL A 247 -18.41 13.16 3.58
CA VAL A 247 -17.63 14.19 4.29
C VAL A 247 -17.97 15.58 3.73
N SER A 248 -18.47 16.45 4.61
CA SER A 248 -18.83 17.84 4.31
C SER A 248 -17.64 18.81 4.16
N GLU A 249 -16.41 18.32 4.36
CA GLU A 249 -15.17 19.09 4.25
C GLU A 249 -14.43 18.87 2.92
N PRO A 250 -13.60 19.85 2.46
CA PRO A 250 -13.04 19.83 1.12
C PRO A 250 -12.18 18.57 0.84
N PRO A 251 -12.25 18.01 -0.38
CA PRO A 251 -11.73 16.69 -0.78
C PRO A 251 -10.19 16.56 -0.81
N PHE A 252 -9.47 17.48 -0.18
CA PHE A 252 -8.04 17.69 -0.39
C PHE A 252 -7.15 16.61 0.26
N ALA A 253 -7.66 15.85 1.22
CA ALA A 253 -6.84 14.89 1.99
C ALA A 253 -6.76 13.48 1.37
N MET A 254 -7.68 13.10 0.49
CA MET A 254 -7.79 11.70 0.01
C MET A 254 -7.28 11.49 -1.42
N ALA A 255 -7.09 12.56 -2.19
CA ALA A 255 -7.18 12.48 -3.64
C ALA A 255 -5.84 12.77 -4.40
N SER A 256 -4.81 13.30 -3.75
CA SER A 256 -3.59 13.76 -4.42
C SER A 256 -2.39 12.81 -4.25
N ASP A 257 -2.19 11.82 -5.15
CA ASP A 257 -1.03 10.93 -5.02
C ASP A 257 -0.10 10.72 -6.25
N LEU A 258 -0.30 9.80 -7.19
CA LEU A 258 0.90 9.13 -7.73
C LEU A 258 1.57 9.66 -9.03
N ARG A 259 1.23 10.84 -9.62
CA ARG A 259 1.77 11.18 -10.97
C ARG A 259 3.29 11.43 -11.02
N HIS A 260 3.95 11.78 -9.91
CA HIS A 260 5.39 12.11 -9.91
C HIS A 260 6.25 11.15 -9.09
N ALA A 261 5.65 10.34 -8.22
CA ALA A 261 6.36 9.27 -7.52
C ALA A 261 6.76 8.13 -8.47
N VAL A 262 5.90 7.81 -9.45
CA VAL A 262 6.14 6.74 -10.44
C VAL A 262 7.28 7.10 -11.40
N VAL A 263 7.37 8.36 -11.84
CA VAL A 263 8.49 8.82 -12.68
C VAL A 263 9.81 8.79 -11.92
N ARG A 264 9.81 9.14 -10.62
CA ARG A 264 11.02 9.07 -9.79
C ARG A 264 11.41 7.65 -9.39
N TYR A 265 10.46 6.76 -9.11
CA TYR A 265 10.75 5.36 -8.80
C TYR A 265 11.23 4.59 -10.04
N LEU A 266 10.65 4.85 -11.22
CA LEU A 266 11.13 4.26 -12.48
C LEU A 266 12.50 4.85 -12.89
N ALA A 267 12.75 6.13 -12.65
CA ALA A 267 14.07 6.73 -12.91
C ALA A 267 15.15 6.22 -11.93
N CYS A 268 14.85 6.10 -10.63
CA CYS A 268 15.80 5.59 -9.64
C CYS A 268 16.02 4.08 -9.74
N GLY A 269 15.03 3.31 -10.22
CA GLY A 269 15.17 1.87 -10.46
C GLY A 269 16.01 1.52 -11.70
N PHE A 270 16.07 2.41 -12.70
CA PHE A 270 16.81 2.18 -13.94
C PHE A 270 18.21 2.80 -13.99
N LEU A 271 18.50 3.87 -13.24
CA LEU A 271 19.75 4.63 -13.37
C LEU A 271 20.78 4.43 -12.24
N GLY A 272 20.47 3.60 -11.24
CA GLY A 272 21.36 3.37 -10.11
C GLY A 272 21.55 4.63 -9.22
N PRO A 273 22.03 4.44 -7.97
CA PRO A 273 22.18 5.53 -7.01
C PRO A 273 23.22 6.59 -7.39
N GLU A 274 24.08 6.34 -8.39
CA GLU A 274 25.14 7.28 -8.80
C GLU A 274 24.67 8.44 -9.69
N MET A 275 23.47 8.41 -10.27
CA MET A 275 22.94 9.52 -11.09
C MET A 275 21.94 10.44 -10.37
N ALA A 276 21.66 10.20 -9.08
CA ALA A 276 20.77 11.07 -8.29
C ALA A 276 21.21 12.55 -8.17
N PRO A 277 22.51 12.93 -8.19
CA PRO A 277 22.90 14.34 -8.04
C PRO A 277 22.63 15.24 -9.27
N SER A 278 22.35 14.68 -10.46
CA SER A 278 22.21 15.44 -11.71
C SER A 278 20.76 15.75 -12.11
N LEU A 279 19.76 15.12 -11.47
CA LEU A 279 18.34 15.33 -11.76
C LEU A 279 17.85 16.80 -11.64
N PRO A 280 18.34 17.64 -10.69
CA PRO A 280 17.91 19.04 -10.62
C PRO A 280 18.32 19.87 -11.84
N ARG A 281 19.35 19.45 -12.61
CA ARG A 281 19.79 20.14 -13.83
C ARG A 281 18.97 19.74 -15.06
N LEU A 282 18.54 18.48 -15.16
CA LEU A 282 17.71 18.03 -16.29
C LEU A 282 16.28 18.62 -16.25
N VAL A 283 15.72 18.81 -15.06
CA VAL A 283 14.39 19.45 -14.88
C VAL A 283 14.42 20.93 -15.28
N ARG A 284 15.58 21.57 -15.27
CA ARG A 284 15.74 22.97 -15.70
C ARG A 284 15.84 23.11 -17.22
N PHE A 285 16.25 22.06 -17.94
CA PHE A 285 16.42 22.05 -19.40
C PHE A 285 15.12 21.75 -20.18
N VAL A 286 14.07 21.26 -19.50
CA VAL A 286 12.74 20.99 -20.10
C VAL A 286 11.75 22.14 -19.81
N ARG A 287 12.24 23.24 -19.22
CA ARG A 287 11.41 24.39 -18.82
C ARG A 287 11.74 25.68 -19.58
N GLU A 288 12.69 25.60 -20.52
CA GLU A 288 12.95 26.55 -21.61
C GLU A 288 12.62 25.85 -22.93
#